data_AF-A0A839TXP7-F1
#
_entry.id   AF-A0A839TXP7-F1
#
_cell.length_a   1.000
_cell.length_b   1.000
_cell.length_c   1.000
_cell.angle_alpha   90.00
_cell.angle_beta   90.00
_cell.angle_gamma   90.00
#
_symmetry.space_group_name_H-M   'P 1'
#
loop_
_entity.id
_entity.type
_entity.pdbx_description
1 polymer ?
#
loop_
_entity_poly.entity_id
_entity_poly.type
_entity_poly.pdbx_seq_one_letter_code
_entity_poly.pdbx_strand_id
1 'polypeptide(L)'
;MNPANKLTLARIMLIPVFILVFAEYPVWMADSNAFIQFLNQYGTYMAVGVFVLASATDKLDGYIARKYHLVTNLGKLLDPLADKLLVSVALIMMVEAGMVPAWMAFVMIGREFIITALRMAASAQGIALAADRYGKWKMVSQVVAITAVLLNNYPFQWLTSLRVDSFLMVIAVMMTVLSGYHYVVKNVKLFI
;
A
#
# COMPACT_ATOMS: atom_id res chain seq x y z
N MET A 1 -24.87 8.14 2.50
CA MET A 1 -23.62 7.38 2.67
C MET A 1 -23.01 7.67 4.03
N ASN A 2 -22.52 6.63 4.68
CA ASN A 2 -21.86 6.65 5.98
C ASN A 2 -20.53 7.44 5.95
N PRO A 3 -20.13 8.17 7.00
CA PRO A 3 -18.80 8.79 7.08
C PRO A 3 -17.63 7.83 6.82
N ALA A 4 -17.71 6.57 7.29
CA ALA A 4 -16.66 5.58 7.01
C ALA A 4 -16.51 5.30 5.49
N ASN A 5 -17.63 5.05 4.80
CA ASN A 5 -17.61 4.81 3.35
C ASN A 5 -17.13 6.03 2.54
N LYS A 6 -17.40 7.25 3.02
CA LYS A 6 -16.89 8.48 2.38
C LYS A 6 -15.36 8.52 2.47
N LEU A 7 -14.79 8.07 3.58
CA LEU A 7 -13.33 8.04 3.77
C LEU A 7 -12.67 6.96 2.90
N THR A 8 -13.27 5.77 2.77
CA THR A 8 -12.81 4.74 1.83
C THR A 8 -12.82 5.23 0.39
N LEU A 9 -13.91 5.87 -0.04
CA LEU A 9 -14.01 6.43 -1.40
C LEU A 9 -13.03 7.58 -1.62
N ALA A 10 -12.84 8.44 -0.62
CA ALA A 10 -11.81 9.47 -0.68
C ALA A 10 -10.43 8.84 -0.89
N ARG A 11 -10.09 7.73 -0.20
CA ARG A 11 -8.83 7.01 -0.43
C ARG A 11 -8.72 6.49 -1.86
N ILE A 12 -9.77 5.88 -2.40
CA ILE A 12 -9.76 5.39 -3.79
C ILE A 12 -9.53 6.56 -4.75
N MET A 13 -10.13 7.72 -4.51
CA MET A 13 -9.92 8.94 -5.31
C MET A 13 -8.51 9.53 -5.15
N LEU A 14 -7.82 9.27 -4.03
CA LEU A 14 -6.43 9.67 -3.85
C LEU A 14 -5.45 8.83 -4.69
N ILE A 15 -5.85 7.65 -5.19
CA ILE A 15 -4.97 6.80 -6.00
C ILE A 15 -4.65 7.45 -7.36
N PRO A 16 -5.63 7.92 -8.17
CA PRO A 16 -5.34 8.70 -9.37
C PRO A 16 -4.53 9.97 -9.09
N VAL A 17 -4.80 10.63 -7.96
CA VAL A 17 -4.02 11.81 -7.54
C VAL A 17 -2.57 11.43 -7.27
N PHE A 18 -2.33 10.33 -6.55
CA PHE A 18 -1.00 9.78 -6.31
C PHE A 18 -0.26 9.50 -7.62
N ILE A 19 -0.91 8.84 -8.58
CA ILE A 19 -0.33 8.56 -9.91
C ILE A 19 0.05 9.86 -10.61
N LEU A 20 -0.87 10.84 -10.64
CA LEU A 20 -0.65 12.11 -11.31
C LEU A 20 0.51 12.91 -10.69
N VAL A 21 0.62 12.93 -9.36
CA VAL A 21 1.72 13.69 -8.72
C VAL A 21 3.05 12.95 -8.75
N PHE A 22 3.05 11.62 -8.84
CA PHE A 22 4.28 10.82 -8.83
C PHE A 22 4.80 10.47 -10.23
N ALA A 23 3.98 10.60 -11.26
CA ALA A 23 4.38 10.33 -12.64
C ALA A 23 5.54 11.24 -13.08
N GLU A 24 6.52 10.65 -13.77
CA GLU A 24 7.60 11.39 -14.41
C GLU A 24 7.12 11.88 -15.78
N TYR A 25 6.92 13.19 -15.91
CA TYR A 25 6.48 13.77 -17.16
C TYR A 25 7.67 14.12 -18.06
N PRO A 26 7.59 13.82 -19.37
CA PRO A 26 8.67 14.09 -20.29
C PRO A 26 8.96 15.60 -20.44
N VAL A 27 10.23 15.94 -20.69
CA VAL A 27 10.75 17.32 -20.70
C VAL A 27 9.94 18.24 -21.61
N TRP A 28 9.54 17.78 -22.81
CA TRP A 28 8.76 18.58 -23.75
C TRP A 28 7.39 19.01 -23.20
N MET A 29 6.75 18.20 -22.33
CA MET A 29 5.50 18.58 -21.67
C MET A 29 5.75 19.55 -20.52
N ALA A 30 6.85 19.36 -19.78
CA ALA A 30 7.23 20.23 -18.68
C ALA A 30 7.57 21.64 -19.16
N ASP A 31 8.30 21.76 -20.27
CA ASP A 31 8.67 23.05 -20.85
C ASP A 31 7.47 23.82 -21.43
N SER A 32 6.43 23.09 -21.84
CA SER A 32 5.22 23.68 -22.42
C SER A 32 4.16 24.09 -21.38
N ASN A 33 4.28 23.60 -20.13
CA ASN A 33 3.24 23.80 -19.11
C ASN A 33 3.83 23.94 -17.70
N ALA A 34 3.65 25.13 -17.12
CA ALA A 34 4.11 25.45 -15.76
C ALA A 34 3.57 24.49 -14.68
N PHE A 35 2.37 23.93 -14.86
CA PHE A 35 1.82 22.94 -13.93
C PHE A 35 2.60 21.62 -13.97
N ILE A 36 2.97 21.14 -15.17
CA ILE A 36 3.76 19.92 -15.32
C ILE A 36 5.18 20.11 -14.80
N GLN A 37 5.77 21.29 -15.02
CA GLN A 37 7.06 21.64 -14.43
C GLN A 37 7.02 21.61 -12.89
N PHE A 38 5.96 22.17 -12.29
CA PHE A 38 5.74 22.12 -10.85
C PHE A 38 5.62 20.67 -10.34
N LEU A 39 4.87 19.81 -11.06
CA LEU A 39 4.76 18.40 -10.72
C LEU A 39 6.10 17.68 -10.81
N ASN A 40 6.91 17.90 -11.85
CA ASN A 40 8.23 17.28 -11.94
C ASN A 40 9.18 17.72 -10.80
N GLN A 41 9.04 18.95 -10.29
CA GLN A 41 9.90 19.46 -9.23
C GLN A 41 9.47 19.03 -7.82
N TYR A 42 8.16 19.03 -7.53
CA TYR A 42 7.62 18.81 -6.18
C TYR A 42 6.74 17.55 -6.05
N GLY A 43 6.46 16.87 -7.15
CA GLY A 43 5.52 15.77 -7.25
C GLY A 43 5.81 14.62 -6.30
N THR A 44 7.08 14.22 -6.16
CA THR A 44 7.49 13.17 -5.22
C THR A 44 7.16 13.51 -3.76
N TYR A 45 7.34 14.76 -3.34
CA TYR A 45 6.97 15.18 -1.98
C TYR A 45 5.45 15.18 -1.78
N MET A 46 4.70 15.59 -2.81
CA MET A 46 3.24 15.50 -2.80
C MET A 46 2.78 14.04 -2.76
N ALA A 47 3.44 13.15 -3.50
CA ALA A 47 3.17 11.72 -3.53
C ALA A 47 3.36 11.08 -2.15
N VAL A 48 4.43 11.44 -1.42
CA VAL A 48 4.64 11.03 -0.02
C VAL A 48 3.47 11.47 0.84
N GLY A 49 3.07 12.74 0.76
CA GLY A 49 1.95 13.28 1.53
C GLY A 49 0.66 12.52 1.25
N VAL A 50 0.32 12.33 -0.03
CA VAL A 50 -0.86 11.58 -0.46
C VAL A 50 -0.81 10.13 0.02
N PHE A 51 0.30 9.42 -0.14
CA PHE A 51 0.45 8.03 0.25
C PHE A 51 0.31 7.84 1.77
N VAL A 52 0.97 8.70 2.57
CA VAL A 52 0.91 8.64 4.03
C VAL A 52 -0.50 8.97 4.52
N LEU A 53 -1.15 10.00 3.99
CA LEU A 53 -2.53 10.35 4.33
C LEU A 53 -3.51 9.23 3.95
N ALA A 54 -3.38 8.68 2.75
CA ALA A 54 -4.20 7.56 2.28
C ALA A 54 -4.02 6.31 3.15
N SER A 55 -2.78 5.99 3.54
CA SER A 55 -2.46 4.86 4.43
C SER A 55 -2.93 5.08 5.88
N ALA A 56 -2.84 6.31 6.38
CA ALA A 56 -3.26 6.64 7.75
C ALA A 56 -4.78 6.61 7.90
N THR A 57 -5.52 7.04 6.87
CA THR A 57 -6.99 7.07 6.88
C THR A 57 -7.63 5.68 6.95
N ASP A 58 -6.92 4.60 6.56
CA ASP A 58 -7.38 3.19 6.65
C ASP A 58 -7.55 2.66 8.06
N LYS A 59 -6.77 3.19 9.01
CA LYS A 59 -6.97 2.84 10.41
C LYS A 59 -8.15 3.60 10.99
N LEU A 60 -8.40 4.81 10.49
CA LEU A 60 -9.40 5.73 11.00
C LEU A 60 -10.82 5.34 10.57
N ASP A 61 -11.07 5.03 9.29
CA ASP A 61 -12.38 4.57 8.83
C ASP A 61 -12.82 3.27 9.52
N GLY A 62 -11.93 2.29 9.63
CA GLY A 62 -12.21 1.03 10.31
C GLY A 62 -12.48 1.22 11.81
N TYR A 63 -11.80 2.17 12.45
CA TYR A 63 -12.07 2.54 13.83
C TYR A 63 -13.44 3.22 13.98
N ILE A 64 -13.75 4.20 13.15
CA ILE A 64 -15.04 4.91 13.16
C ILE A 64 -16.19 3.94 12.86
N ALA A 65 -16.06 3.10 11.84
CA ALA A 65 -17.07 2.12 11.47
C ALA A 65 -17.41 1.16 12.62
N ARG A 66 -16.38 0.67 13.34
CA ARG A 66 -16.59 -0.21 14.50
C ARG A 66 -17.16 0.53 15.70
N LYS A 67 -16.66 1.74 15.99
CA LYS A 67 -17.07 2.53 17.17
C LYS A 67 -18.53 2.98 17.09
N TYR A 68 -19.00 3.32 15.88
CA TYR A 68 -20.36 3.83 15.69
C TYR A 68 -21.33 2.79 15.11
N HIS A 69 -20.94 1.51 15.04
CA HIS A 69 -21.74 0.42 14.44
C HIS A 69 -22.19 0.72 13.00
N LEU A 70 -21.31 1.38 12.26
CA LEU A 70 -21.53 1.98 10.95
C LEU A 70 -21.05 1.07 9.81
N VAL A 71 -20.98 -0.24 10.06
CA VAL A 71 -20.45 -1.22 9.12
C VAL A 71 -21.48 -1.49 8.01
N THR A 72 -21.07 -1.28 6.76
CA THR A 72 -21.93 -1.53 5.58
C THR A 72 -21.33 -2.60 4.66
N ASN A 73 -22.17 -3.30 3.88
CA ASN A 73 -21.69 -4.29 2.91
C ASN A 73 -20.80 -3.68 1.83
N LEU A 74 -21.11 -2.46 1.39
CA LEU A 74 -20.29 -1.71 0.44
C LEU A 74 -18.90 -1.39 1.03
N GLY A 75 -18.83 -0.90 2.27
CA GLY A 75 -17.56 -0.64 2.95
C GLY A 75 -16.70 -1.90 3.09
N LYS A 76 -17.30 -3.02 3.52
CA LYS A 76 -16.61 -4.32 3.61
C LYS A 76 -15.97 -4.77 2.30
N LEU A 77 -16.53 -4.38 1.14
CA LEU A 77 -15.99 -4.68 -0.17
C LEU A 77 -14.91 -3.66 -0.60
N LEU A 78 -15.16 -2.37 -0.37
CA LEU A 78 -14.27 -1.30 -0.82
C LEU A 78 -12.99 -1.18 0.02
N ASP A 79 -13.05 -1.40 1.34
CA ASP A 79 -11.88 -1.22 2.21
C ASP A 79 -10.71 -2.14 1.83
N PRO A 80 -10.90 -3.47 1.65
CA PRO A 80 -9.82 -4.38 1.28
C PRO A 80 -9.33 -4.19 -0.16
N LEU A 81 -10.13 -3.54 -1.01
CA LEU A 81 -9.78 -3.23 -2.39
C LEU A 81 -8.91 -1.96 -2.44
N ALA A 82 -9.34 -0.90 -1.74
CA ALA A 82 -8.61 0.36 -1.67
C ALA A 82 -7.21 0.18 -1.06
N ASP A 83 -7.09 -0.60 0.02
CA ASP A 83 -5.81 -0.89 0.69
C ASP A 83 -4.79 -1.53 -0.26
N LYS A 84 -5.20 -2.59 -0.97
CA LYS A 84 -4.31 -3.30 -1.90
C LYS A 84 -3.96 -2.48 -3.12
N LEU A 85 -4.90 -1.71 -3.65
CA LEU A 85 -4.66 -0.88 -4.83
C LEU A 85 -3.65 0.21 -4.56
N LEU A 86 -3.75 0.92 -3.43
CA LEU A 86 -2.81 2.00 -3.10
C LEU A 86 -1.36 1.48 -3.03
N VAL A 87 -1.14 0.39 -2.30
CA VAL A 87 0.20 -0.22 -2.16
C VAL A 87 0.70 -0.77 -3.50
N SER A 88 -0.17 -1.41 -4.28
CA SER A 88 0.22 -1.97 -5.58
C SER A 88 0.61 -0.88 -6.58
N VAL A 89 -0.19 0.19 -6.67
CA VAL A 89 0.10 1.33 -7.55
C VAL A 89 1.40 2.02 -7.13
N ALA A 90 1.61 2.25 -5.84
CA ALA A 90 2.87 2.81 -5.36
C ALA A 90 4.07 1.96 -5.79
N LEU A 91 4.03 0.64 -5.55
CA LEU A 91 5.11 -0.27 -5.94
C LEU A 91 5.34 -0.31 -7.46
N ILE A 92 4.27 -0.34 -8.27
CA ILE A 92 4.38 -0.36 -9.74
C ILE A 92 5.06 0.92 -10.25
N MET A 93 4.60 2.08 -9.80
CA MET A 93 5.19 3.36 -10.21
C MET A 93 6.64 3.48 -9.75
N MET A 94 6.97 2.96 -8.55
CA MET A 94 8.36 2.97 -8.05
C MET A 94 9.28 2.03 -8.83
N VAL A 95 8.75 0.95 -9.40
CA VAL A 95 9.49 0.09 -10.34
C VAL A 95 9.74 0.81 -11.65
N GLU A 96 8.73 1.51 -12.18
CA GLU A 96 8.85 2.33 -13.38
C GLU A 96 9.90 3.44 -13.22
N ALA A 97 9.90 4.13 -12.07
CA ALA A 97 10.91 5.14 -11.70
C ALA A 97 12.28 4.54 -11.32
N GLY A 98 12.48 3.21 -11.43
CA GLY A 98 13.74 2.55 -11.12
C GLY A 98 14.15 2.54 -9.64
N MET A 99 13.23 2.90 -8.73
CA MET A 99 13.50 3.01 -7.29
C MET A 99 13.43 1.65 -6.58
N VAL A 100 12.64 0.71 -7.08
CA VAL A 100 12.43 -0.62 -6.50
C VAL A 100 12.61 -1.70 -7.57
N PRO A 101 13.34 -2.80 -7.29
CA PRO A 101 13.41 -3.92 -8.22
C PRO A 101 12.04 -4.59 -8.44
N ALA A 102 11.70 -4.88 -9.69
CA ALA A 102 10.42 -5.48 -10.07
C ALA A 102 10.08 -6.77 -9.30
N TRP A 103 11.08 -7.59 -8.97
CA TRP A 103 10.87 -8.83 -8.23
C TRP A 103 10.36 -8.60 -6.79
N MET A 104 10.80 -7.52 -6.13
CA MET A 104 10.33 -7.16 -4.78
C MET A 104 8.86 -6.76 -4.83
N ALA A 105 8.50 -5.89 -5.78
CA ALA A 105 7.13 -5.48 -6.01
C ALA A 105 6.24 -6.68 -6.35
N PHE A 106 6.68 -7.57 -7.23
CA PHE A 106 5.95 -8.78 -7.60
C PHE A 106 5.67 -9.68 -6.40
N VAL A 107 6.67 -9.96 -5.56
CA VAL A 107 6.50 -10.79 -4.35
C VAL A 107 5.47 -10.15 -3.41
N MET A 108 5.57 -8.84 -3.20
CA MET A 108 4.68 -8.11 -2.29
C MET A 108 3.23 -8.08 -2.78
N ILE A 109 3.03 -7.76 -4.05
CA ILE A 109 1.71 -7.71 -4.69
C ILE A 109 1.12 -9.11 -4.79
N GLY A 110 1.88 -10.08 -5.33
CA GLY A 110 1.44 -11.46 -5.52
C GLY A 110 0.99 -12.12 -4.23
N ARG A 111 1.71 -11.87 -3.12
CA ARG A 111 1.30 -12.35 -1.79
C ARG A 111 -0.07 -11.82 -1.39
N GLU A 112 -0.38 -10.54 -1.62
CA GLU A 112 -1.71 -9.99 -1.29
C GLU A 112 -2.83 -10.68 -2.06
N PHE A 113 -2.61 -10.97 -3.34
CA PHE A 113 -3.57 -11.72 -4.16
C PHE A 113 -3.76 -13.16 -3.66
N ILE A 114 -2.67 -13.88 -3.36
CA ILE A 114 -2.73 -15.26 -2.84
C ILE A 114 -3.55 -15.34 -1.55
N ILE A 115 -3.28 -14.46 -0.58
CA ILE A 115 -3.97 -14.48 0.71
C ILE A 115 -5.45 -14.07 0.55
N THR A 116 -5.75 -13.19 -0.39
CA THR A 116 -7.13 -12.81 -0.71
C THR A 116 -7.89 -13.97 -1.32
N ALA A 117 -7.31 -14.63 -2.32
CA ALA A 117 -7.91 -15.79 -2.97
C ALA A 117 -8.15 -16.92 -1.96
N LEU A 118 -7.19 -17.20 -1.08
CA LEU A 118 -7.32 -18.22 -0.04
C LEU A 118 -8.46 -17.89 0.96
N ARG A 119 -8.62 -16.61 1.36
CA ARG A 119 -9.77 -16.20 2.20
C ARG A 119 -11.10 -16.34 1.48
N MET A 120 -11.15 -15.99 0.20
CA MET A 120 -12.37 -16.13 -0.60
C MET A 120 -12.76 -17.61 -0.74
N ALA A 121 -11.79 -18.49 -1.01
CA ALA A 121 -12.01 -19.93 -1.10
C ALA A 121 -12.50 -20.53 0.23
N ALA A 122 -11.88 -20.18 1.36
CA ALA A 122 -12.35 -20.62 2.69
C ALA A 122 -13.77 -20.14 2.98
N SER A 123 -14.06 -18.87 2.67
CA SER A 123 -15.39 -18.30 2.91
C SER A 123 -16.47 -19.02 2.10
N ALA A 124 -16.16 -19.48 0.88
CA ALA A 124 -17.09 -20.25 0.06
C ALA A 124 -17.41 -21.63 0.67
N GLN A 125 -16.51 -22.17 1.49
CA GLN A 125 -16.69 -23.42 2.23
C GLN A 125 -17.26 -23.22 3.65
N GLY A 126 -17.62 -21.97 4.02
CA GLY A 126 -18.10 -21.66 5.37
C GLY A 126 -17.00 -21.62 6.44
N ILE A 127 -15.73 -21.68 6.06
CA ILE A 127 -14.58 -21.66 6.98
C ILE A 127 -14.16 -20.20 7.20
N ALA A 128 -14.24 -19.75 8.46
CA ALA A 128 -13.77 -18.42 8.84
C ALA A 128 -12.26 -18.46 9.17
N LEU A 129 -11.42 -17.89 8.31
CA LEU A 129 -9.99 -17.77 8.58
C LEU A 129 -9.70 -16.60 9.51
N ALA A 130 -9.10 -16.89 10.67
CA ALA A 130 -8.71 -15.87 11.63
C ALA A 130 -7.61 -14.94 11.08
N ALA A 131 -7.66 -13.66 11.45
CA ALA A 131 -6.61 -12.70 11.14
C ALA A 131 -5.33 -13.04 11.91
N ASP A 132 -4.17 -12.89 11.25
CA ASP A 132 -2.87 -13.19 11.83
C ASP A 132 -2.10 -11.92 12.23
N ARG A 133 -1.42 -11.95 13.38
CA ARG A 133 -0.64 -10.82 13.91
C ARG A 133 0.51 -10.43 12.98
N TYR A 134 1.11 -11.40 12.29
CA TYR A 134 2.17 -11.15 11.32
C TYR A 134 1.70 -10.26 10.16
N GLY A 135 0.41 -10.30 9.81
CA GLY A 135 -0.16 -9.42 8.79
C GLY A 135 -0.11 -7.94 9.18
N LYS A 136 -0.24 -7.62 10.47
CA LYS A 136 -0.17 -6.24 10.97
C LYS A 136 1.27 -5.70 10.91
N TRP A 137 2.24 -6.49 11.36
CA TRP A 137 3.66 -6.12 11.29
C TRP A 137 4.12 -5.92 9.86
N LYS A 138 3.72 -6.83 8.96
CA LYS A 138 3.94 -6.73 7.52
C LYS A 138 3.47 -5.40 6.98
N MET A 139 2.21 -5.02 7.26
CA MET A 139 1.64 -3.76 6.75
C MET A 139 2.42 -2.54 7.25
N VAL A 140 2.77 -2.50 8.55
CA VAL A 140 3.57 -1.40 9.09
C VAL A 140 4.94 -1.32 8.40
N SER A 141 5.65 -2.45 8.24
CA SER A 141 6.94 -2.45 7.54
C SER A 141 6.81 -2.00 6.08
N GLN A 142 5.72 -2.39 5.39
CA GLN A 142 5.46 -2.01 4.01
C GLN A 142 5.28 -0.51 3.84
N VAL A 143 4.40 0.09 4.66
CA VAL A 143 4.14 1.53 4.61
C VAL A 143 5.41 2.33 4.93
N VAL A 144 6.18 1.90 5.94
CA VAL A 144 7.45 2.55 6.31
C VAL A 144 8.46 2.46 5.18
N ALA A 145 8.64 1.27 4.58
CA ALA A 145 9.60 1.08 3.50
C ALA A 145 9.24 1.89 2.26
N ILE A 146 7.97 1.85 1.82
CA ILE A 146 7.50 2.62 0.66
C ILE A 146 7.71 4.11 0.90
N THR A 147 7.36 4.61 2.09
CA THR A 147 7.56 6.02 2.45
C THR A 147 9.03 6.41 2.44
N ALA A 148 9.92 5.57 2.99
CA ALA A 148 11.36 5.84 3.03
C ALA A 148 11.99 5.86 1.62
N VAL A 149 11.55 4.97 0.73
CA VAL A 149 12.01 4.96 -0.67
C VAL A 149 11.45 6.16 -1.43
N LEU A 150 10.16 6.50 -1.27
CA LEU A 150 9.59 7.72 -1.88
C LEU A 150 10.31 8.99 -1.42
N LEU A 151 10.76 9.05 -0.16
CA LEU A 151 11.57 10.15 0.38
C LEU A 151 13.04 10.10 -0.06
N ASN A 152 13.41 9.17 -0.93
CA ASN A 152 14.77 8.97 -1.41
C ASN A 152 15.81 8.95 -0.26
N ASN A 153 15.55 8.12 0.76
CA ASN A 153 16.42 7.95 1.94
C ASN A 153 16.53 9.20 2.85
N TYR A 154 15.69 10.22 2.69
CA TYR A 154 15.62 11.36 3.62
C TYR A 154 14.92 10.98 4.95
N PRO A 155 15.39 11.45 6.12
CA PRO A 155 16.59 12.26 6.37
C PRO A 155 17.86 11.41 6.61
N PHE A 156 17.77 10.09 6.51
CA PHE A 156 18.88 9.17 6.82
C PHE A 156 20.14 9.47 6.00
N GLN A 157 20.00 9.94 4.76
CA GLN A 157 21.10 10.40 3.92
C GLN A 157 22.00 11.47 4.58
N TRP A 158 21.45 12.26 5.51
CA TRP A 158 22.22 13.27 6.26
C TRP A 158 23.00 12.66 7.44
N LEU A 159 22.54 11.53 7.97
CA LEU A 159 23.18 10.85 9.10
C LEU A 159 24.16 9.78 8.64
N THR A 160 23.91 9.13 7.49
CA THR A 160 24.70 7.99 7.02
C THR A 160 24.62 7.86 5.50
N SER A 161 25.72 7.42 4.87
CA SER A 161 25.76 7.07 3.44
C SER A 161 25.06 5.75 3.09
N LEU A 162 24.56 5.02 4.09
CA LEU A 162 23.83 3.77 3.90
C LEU A 162 22.44 4.03 3.32
N ARG A 163 22.04 3.16 2.39
CA ARG A 163 20.70 3.14 1.79
C ARG A 163 19.68 2.48 2.73
N VAL A 164 19.31 3.19 3.79
CA VAL A 164 18.36 2.73 4.81
C VAL A 164 17.01 2.40 4.18
N ASP A 165 16.56 3.22 3.23
CA ASP A 165 15.40 2.97 2.36
C ASP A 165 15.39 1.55 1.76
N SER A 166 16.52 1.13 1.19
CA SER A 166 16.67 -0.18 0.54
C SER A 166 16.66 -1.32 1.56
N PHE A 167 17.32 -1.15 2.71
CA PHE A 167 17.27 -2.12 3.81
C PHE A 167 15.86 -2.29 4.34
N LEU A 168 15.12 -1.19 4.54
CA LEU A 168 13.72 -1.24 4.97
C LEU A 168 12.85 -1.96 3.95
N MET A 169 13.09 -1.76 2.65
CA MET A 169 12.37 -2.48 1.58
C MET A 169 12.64 -3.99 1.63
N VAL A 170 13.88 -4.42 1.81
CA VAL A 170 14.20 -5.85 1.99
C VAL A 170 13.52 -6.42 3.23
N ILE A 171 13.54 -5.70 4.35
CA ILE A 171 12.82 -6.11 5.57
C ILE A 171 11.32 -6.24 5.29
N ALA A 172 10.71 -5.30 4.59
CA ALA A 172 9.30 -5.35 4.22
C ALA A 172 8.97 -6.56 3.33
N VAL A 173 9.82 -6.90 2.36
CA VAL A 173 9.69 -8.11 1.54
C VAL A 173 9.79 -9.36 2.41
N MET A 174 10.79 -9.45 3.28
CA MET A 174 10.98 -10.59 4.19
C MET A 174 9.76 -10.78 5.10
N MET A 175 9.26 -9.71 5.71
CA MET A 175 8.04 -9.72 6.52
C MET A 175 6.81 -10.12 5.69
N THR A 176 6.77 -9.76 4.41
CA THR A 176 5.70 -10.16 3.50
C THR A 176 5.69 -11.66 3.23
N VAL A 177 6.86 -12.24 2.95
CA VAL A 177 7.03 -13.68 2.76
C VAL A 177 6.73 -14.43 4.06
N LEU A 178 7.31 -14.02 5.19
CA LEU A 178 7.08 -14.65 6.51
C LEU A 178 5.59 -14.63 6.88
N SER A 179 4.92 -13.49 6.71
CA SER A 179 3.49 -13.39 6.98
C SER A 179 2.65 -14.22 6.00
N GLY A 180 3.06 -14.34 4.74
CA GLY A 180 2.41 -15.22 3.77
C GLY A 180 2.52 -16.70 4.17
N TYR A 181 3.74 -17.14 4.46
CA TYR A 181 4.04 -18.50 4.89
C TYR A 181 3.27 -18.89 6.16
N HIS A 182 3.35 -18.06 7.21
CA HIS A 182 2.61 -18.30 8.46
C HIS A 182 1.11 -18.43 8.22
N TYR A 183 0.54 -17.57 7.38
CA TYR A 183 -0.88 -17.60 7.09
C TYR A 183 -1.29 -18.85 6.32
N VAL A 184 -0.53 -19.23 5.28
CA VAL A 184 -0.83 -20.43 4.48
C VAL A 184 -0.70 -21.68 5.33
N VAL A 185 0.43 -21.89 6.03
CA VAL A 185 0.66 -23.12 6.82
C VAL A 185 -0.37 -23.30 7.93
N LYS A 186 -0.76 -22.20 8.60
CA LYS A 186 -1.76 -22.26 9.67
C LYS A 186 -3.15 -22.63 9.16
N ASN A 187 -3.50 -22.22 7.95
CA ASN A 187 -4.86 -22.36 7.42
C ASN A 187 -5.01 -23.49 6.39
N VAL A 188 -3.93 -23.95 5.74
CA VAL A 188 -4.01 -25.02 4.73
C VAL A 188 -4.52 -26.33 5.32
N LYS A 189 -4.24 -26.58 6.61
CA LYS A 189 -4.74 -27.73 7.37
C LYS A 189 -6.26 -27.71 7.59
N LEU A 190 -6.94 -26.60 7.31
CA LEU A 190 -8.40 -26.49 7.42
C LEU A 190 -9.10 -26.90 6.12
N PHE A 191 -8.35 -27.03 5.02
CA PHE A 191 -8.86 -27.40 3.69
C PHE A 191 -8.59 -28.85 3.30
N ILE A 192 -7.80 -29.56 4.10
CA ILE A 192 -7.47 -30.99 3.95
C ILE A 192 -8.26 -31.74 5.01
#